data_AF-A0A2S7IWC5-F1
#
_entry.id   AF-A0A2S7IWC5-F1
#
_cell.length_a   1.000
_cell.length_b   1.000
_cell.length_c   1.000
_cell.angle_alpha   90.00
_cell.angle_beta   90.00
_cell.angle_gamma   90.00
#
_symmetry.space_group_name_H-M   'P 1'
#
loop_
_entity.id
_entity.type
_entity.pdbx_description
1 polymer ?
#
loop_
_entity_poly.entity_id
_entity_poly.type
_entity_poly.pdbx_seq_one_letter_code
_entity_poly.pdbx_strand_id
1 'polypeptide(L)'
;MTRFQEDAIRSGAPREAKTKAALETDERKNQTSKDQDAEFFIQRYKDQKALVKERLEIGYRRNGYKELSGHQVGPVREGGLRSETLKSKAGQMFVASVPRAQDLRSNWGKGTLEKLRQKLLALDEPYIEGNRKFLGFIRIDTDRVWNSVEECSSFYRLLARDGKIACEPHFLVGLKLRDGRFIRPHAIWLLPYGSAVWNEPGKDGWRRGPVDLFHSVYFGLCHALLEAGADAGAPATSQQVKCPLSPEWHTLCPQDVSFPTLSEHAEYVEVNHTRETLLRSAASVQSGMGIVQSNEIFNALQKWAYAVLANWHFSGDAEFVAAHKDERMGAIVDRLHVQLEHAVGSSELKLKMKQRDKLPLLIAKVAEYAVAAWSPEKAQQSKKNRGAAMHMVEGLESLKERQSVGGRYAAHKNAERAQNAIENAMKRLSNSGIAITKANLARESGISRPTINKYWQTLAK
;
A
#
# COMPACT_ATOMS: atom_id res chain seq x y z
N MET A 1 63.07 -43.00 -31.76
CA MET A 1 61.77 -42.62 -31.15
C MET A 1 62.01 -42.46 -29.67
N THR A 2 61.91 -41.22 -29.22
CA THR A 2 62.61 -40.67 -28.06
C THR A 2 61.74 -40.69 -26.80
N ARG A 3 62.40 -40.90 -25.65
CA ARG A 3 61.91 -40.81 -24.26
C ARG A 3 60.97 -39.63 -23.94
N PHE A 4 60.86 -38.64 -24.82
CA PHE A 4 59.98 -37.48 -24.69
C PHE A 4 58.48 -37.76 -24.91
N GLN A 5 58.09 -38.86 -25.56
CA GLN A 5 56.66 -39.18 -25.76
C GLN A 5 56.05 -39.99 -24.59
N GLU A 6 56.84 -40.72 -23.80
CA GLU A 6 56.33 -41.48 -22.65
C GLU A 6 56.11 -40.60 -21.40
N ASP A 7 56.92 -39.55 -21.21
CA ASP A 7 56.78 -38.62 -20.07
C ASP A 7 55.59 -37.65 -20.21
N ALA A 8 55.14 -37.38 -21.43
CA ALA A 8 53.94 -36.56 -21.70
C ALA A 8 52.64 -37.31 -21.36
N ILE A 9 52.60 -38.63 -21.52
CA ILE A 9 51.41 -39.45 -21.21
C ILE A 9 51.31 -39.73 -19.70
N ARG A 10 52.44 -39.88 -18.98
CA ARG A 10 52.46 -40.09 -17.52
C ARG A 10 52.17 -38.85 -16.68
N SER A 11 52.38 -37.65 -17.21
CA SER A 11 52.20 -36.39 -16.44
C SER A 11 50.78 -35.78 -16.54
N GLY A 12 49.95 -36.21 -17.50
CA GLY A 12 48.56 -35.74 -17.66
C GLY A 12 47.51 -36.57 -16.89
N ALA A 13 47.68 -37.89 -16.79
CA ALA A 13 46.73 -38.80 -16.15
C ALA A 13 46.41 -38.49 -14.66
N PRO A 14 47.37 -38.07 -13.80
CA PRO A 14 47.05 -37.76 -12.40
C PRO A 14 46.36 -36.40 -12.23
N ARG A 15 46.44 -35.49 -13.23
CA ARG A 15 45.71 -34.22 -13.20
C ARG A 15 44.26 -34.40 -13.63
N GLU A 16 43.98 -35.12 -14.71
CA GLU A 16 42.61 -35.40 -15.14
C GLU A 16 41.82 -36.24 -14.12
N ALA A 17 42.46 -37.23 -13.48
CA ALA A 17 41.84 -38.03 -12.43
C ALA A 17 41.51 -37.20 -11.17
N LYS A 18 42.39 -36.25 -10.79
CA LYS A 18 42.14 -35.33 -9.67
C LYS A 18 41.03 -34.33 -9.99
N THR A 19 40.96 -33.83 -11.22
CA THR A 19 39.91 -32.90 -11.64
C THR A 19 38.55 -33.58 -11.73
N LYS A 20 38.47 -34.82 -12.24
CA LYS A 20 37.24 -35.64 -12.20
C LYS A 20 36.80 -35.98 -10.79
N ALA A 21 37.71 -36.39 -9.92
CA ALA A 21 37.39 -36.69 -8.51
C ALA A 21 36.91 -35.45 -7.75
N ALA A 22 37.48 -34.28 -8.02
CA ALA A 22 37.02 -33.01 -7.43
C ALA A 22 35.61 -32.63 -7.92
N LEU A 23 35.33 -32.77 -9.23
CA LEU A 23 34.00 -32.55 -9.81
C LEU A 23 32.95 -33.53 -9.25
N GLU A 24 33.25 -34.82 -9.16
CA GLU A 24 32.35 -35.81 -8.56
C GLU A 24 32.10 -35.56 -7.06
N THR A 25 33.11 -35.04 -6.35
CA THR A 25 32.96 -34.69 -4.92
C THR A 25 32.09 -33.45 -4.75
N ASP A 26 32.20 -32.46 -5.63
CA ASP A 26 31.37 -31.25 -5.63
C ASP A 26 29.93 -31.54 -6.08
N GLU A 27 29.74 -32.41 -7.08
CA GLU A 27 28.43 -32.89 -7.49
C GLU A 27 27.74 -33.69 -6.37
N ARG A 28 28.48 -34.58 -5.68
CA ARG A 28 27.96 -35.28 -4.51
C ARG A 28 27.60 -34.32 -3.38
N LYS A 29 28.44 -33.34 -3.05
CA LYS A 29 28.12 -32.33 -2.03
C LYS A 29 26.89 -31.49 -2.39
N ASN A 30 26.78 -31.07 -3.64
CA ASN A 30 25.61 -30.35 -4.14
C ASN A 30 24.34 -31.21 -4.13
N GLN A 31 24.45 -32.51 -4.42
CA GLN A 31 23.33 -33.44 -4.33
C GLN A 31 22.91 -33.66 -2.87
N THR A 32 23.85 -33.91 -1.96
CA THR A 32 23.58 -34.06 -0.52
C THR A 32 22.96 -32.79 0.07
N SER A 33 23.39 -31.59 -0.33
CA SER A 33 22.78 -30.32 0.10
C SER A 33 21.34 -30.16 -0.41
N LYS A 34 21.07 -30.55 -1.66
CA LYS A 34 19.71 -30.52 -2.24
C LYS A 34 18.79 -31.55 -1.58
N ASP A 35 19.33 -32.72 -1.23
CA ASP A 35 18.57 -33.79 -0.57
C ASP A 35 18.26 -33.42 0.89
N GLN A 36 19.21 -32.78 1.60
CA GLN A 36 18.98 -32.22 2.94
C GLN A 36 17.93 -31.10 2.95
N ASP A 37 17.96 -30.21 1.95
CA ASP A 37 16.92 -29.18 1.79
C ASP A 37 15.56 -29.83 1.49
N ALA A 38 15.52 -30.86 0.64
CA ALA A 38 14.29 -31.59 0.33
C ALA A 38 13.71 -32.28 1.57
N GLU A 39 14.53 -32.96 2.37
CA GLU A 39 14.11 -33.58 3.63
C GLU A 39 13.59 -32.55 4.63
N PHE A 40 14.25 -31.39 4.76
CA PHE A 40 13.77 -30.29 5.59
C PHE A 40 12.37 -29.80 5.17
N PHE A 41 12.15 -29.58 3.87
CA PHE A 41 10.84 -29.14 3.38
C PHE A 41 9.75 -30.22 3.54
N ILE A 42 10.10 -31.51 3.35
CA ILE A 42 9.19 -32.63 3.58
C ILE A 42 8.81 -32.71 5.06
N GLN A 43 9.78 -32.61 5.97
CA GLN A 43 9.52 -32.66 7.41
C GLN A 43 8.65 -31.48 7.85
N ARG A 44 8.99 -30.26 7.43
CA ARG A 44 8.17 -29.07 7.69
C ARG A 44 6.73 -29.23 7.21
N TYR A 45 6.53 -29.84 6.03
CA TYR A 45 5.19 -30.11 5.51
C TYR A 45 4.43 -31.13 6.36
N LYS A 46 5.10 -32.20 6.82
CA LYS A 46 4.51 -33.20 7.74
C LYS A 46 4.10 -32.55 9.06
N ASP A 47 4.96 -31.72 9.64
CA ASP A 47 4.71 -31.02 10.90
C ASP A 47 3.51 -30.07 10.76
N GLN A 48 3.45 -29.30 9.68
CA GLN A 48 2.31 -28.43 9.38
C GLN A 48 1.01 -29.21 9.22
N LYS A 49 1.05 -30.38 8.57
CA LYS A 49 -0.14 -31.24 8.41
C LYS A 49 -0.61 -31.79 9.75
N ALA A 50 0.31 -32.16 10.64
CA ALA A 50 0.00 -32.58 12.00
C ALA A 50 -0.66 -31.43 12.80
N LEU A 51 -0.12 -30.21 12.72
CA LEU A 51 -0.72 -29.03 13.35
C LEU A 51 -2.12 -28.71 12.82
N VAL A 52 -2.35 -28.84 11.51
CA VAL A 52 -3.68 -28.66 10.92
C VAL A 52 -4.65 -29.72 11.44
N LYS A 53 -4.22 -30.98 11.51
CA LYS A 53 -5.04 -32.07 12.05
C LYS A 53 -5.41 -31.80 13.52
N GLU A 54 -4.42 -31.47 14.35
CA GLU A 54 -4.63 -31.08 15.73
C GLU A 54 -5.62 -29.92 15.83
N ARG A 55 -5.39 -28.84 15.08
CA ARG A 55 -6.25 -27.65 15.06
C ARG A 55 -7.72 -27.95 14.70
N LEU A 56 -7.95 -28.93 13.83
CA LEU A 56 -9.30 -29.40 13.46
C LEU A 56 -9.92 -30.29 14.55
N GLU A 57 -9.13 -31.13 15.22
CA GLU A 57 -9.60 -32.06 16.24
C GLU A 57 -9.87 -31.38 17.59
N ILE A 58 -8.96 -30.51 18.05
CA ILE A 58 -9.00 -29.96 19.43
C ILE A 58 -9.31 -28.46 19.49
N GLY A 59 -9.43 -27.80 18.34
CA GLY A 59 -9.61 -26.34 18.24
C GLY A 59 -8.30 -25.55 18.33
N TYR A 60 -8.42 -24.22 18.39
CA TYR A 60 -7.30 -23.32 18.60
C TYR A 60 -6.88 -23.33 20.06
N ARG A 61 -5.56 -23.46 20.32
CA ARG A 61 -4.98 -23.37 21.66
C ARG A 61 -3.67 -22.61 21.61
N ARG A 62 -3.63 -21.46 22.28
CA ARG A 62 -2.38 -20.78 22.61
C ARG A 62 -2.20 -20.72 24.10
N ASN A 63 -1.09 -21.29 24.57
CA ASN A 63 -0.66 -21.20 25.95
C ASN A 63 0.19 -19.94 26.18
N GLY A 64 0.28 -19.51 27.44
CA GLY A 64 1.11 -18.38 27.85
C GLY A 64 0.57 -17.00 27.45
N TYR A 65 1.40 -15.98 27.67
CA TYR A 65 1.11 -14.61 27.28
C TYR A 65 1.86 -14.25 26.00
N LYS A 66 1.27 -13.41 25.17
CA LYS A 66 1.92 -12.81 24.01
C LYS A 66 1.59 -11.33 23.93
N GLU A 67 2.44 -10.57 23.28
CA GLU A 67 2.12 -9.19 22.96
C GLU A 67 1.26 -9.12 21.68
N LEU A 68 0.19 -8.33 21.74
CA LEU A 68 -0.67 -8.01 20.60
C LEU A 68 -1.06 -6.54 20.66
N SER A 69 -0.73 -5.78 19.62
CA SER A 69 -1.00 -4.34 19.54
C SER A 69 -0.48 -3.54 20.75
N GLY A 70 0.70 -3.90 21.28
CA GLY A 70 1.31 -3.24 22.44
C GLY A 70 0.73 -3.66 23.80
N HIS A 71 -0.12 -4.70 23.83
CA HIS A 71 -0.73 -5.20 25.06
C HIS A 71 -0.43 -6.68 25.27
N GLN A 72 -0.20 -7.08 26.52
CA GLN A 72 -0.07 -8.50 26.89
C GLN A 72 -1.46 -9.17 26.89
N VAL A 73 -1.64 -10.13 25.99
CA VAL A 73 -2.84 -10.96 25.89
C VAL A 73 -2.58 -12.33 26.52
N GLY A 74 -3.49 -12.75 27.39
CA GLY A 74 -3.41 -14.05 28.09
C GLY A 74 -3.74 -15.23 27.18
N PRO A 75 -3.65 -16.47 27.68
CA PRO A 75 -3.93 -17.68 26.90
C PRO A 75 -5.31 -17.67 26.22
N VAL A 76 -5.41 -18.24 25.01
CA VAL A 76 -6.65 -18.30 24.22
C VAL A 76 -6.97 -19.75 23.86
N ARG A 77 -8.26 -20.10 23.98
CA ARG A 77 -8.79 -21.39 23.55
C ARG A 77 -10.12 -21.17 22.84
N GLU A 78 -10.26 -21.74 21.65
CA GLU A 78 -11.50 -21.70 20.88
C GLU A 78 -11.74 -23.03 20.18
N GLY A 79 -12.93 -23.61 20.34
CA GLY A 79 -13.32 -24.84 19.65
C GLY A 79 -13.82 -24.57 18.23
N GLY A 80 -13.52 -25.48 17.29
CA GLY A 80 -14.02 -25.39 15.91
C GLY A 80 -13.33 -24.31 15.07
N LEU A 81 -13.94 -23.98 13.92
CA LEU A 81 -13.46 -22.97 13.00
C LEU A 81 -14.18 -21.64 13.24
N ARG A 82 -13.43 -20.53 13.35
CA ARG A 82 -14.03 -19.23 13.67
C ARG A 82 -15.00 -18.72 12.61
N SER A 83 -14.80 -19.14 11.35
CA SER A 83 -15.76 -18.89 10.26
C SER A 83 -17.14 -19.53 10.48
N GLU A 84 -17.23 -20.54 11.35
CA GLU A 84 -18.47 -21.22 11.72
C GLU A 84 -18.99 -20.74 13.08
N THR A 85 -18.11 -20.57 14.07
CA THR A 85 -18.50 -20.17 15.43
C THR A 85 -19.02 -18.74 15.50
N LEU A 86 -18.57 -17.85 14.60
CA LEU A 86 -19.14 -16.50 14.45
C LEU A 86 -20.61 -16.52 13.98
N LYS A 87 -21.10 -17.65 13.45
CA LYS A 87 -22.46 -17.80 12.88
C LYS A 87 -22.81 -16.67 11.90
N SER A 88 -21.82 -16.27 11.10
CA SER A 88 -21.92 -15.14 10.18
C SER A 88 -21.58 -15.57 8.75
N LYS A 89 -22.43 -15.19 7.80
CA LYS A 89 -22.18 -15.35 6.35
C LYS A 89 -20.95 -14.57 5.92
N ALA A 90 -20.72 -13.38 6.48
CA ALA A 90 -19.51 -12.61 6.28
C ALA A 90 -18.27 -13.42 6.70
N GLY A 91 -18.34 -14.18 7.81
CA GLY A 91 -17.28 -15.10 8.25
C GLY A 91 -16.85 -16.08 7.16
N GLN A 92 -17.83 -16.72 6.52
CA GLN A 92 -17.59 -17.66 5.41
C GLN A 92 -17.09 -16.96 4.16
N MET A 93 -17.65 -15.79 3.82
CA MET A 93 -17.22 -14.98 2.69
C MET A 93 -15.78 -14.47 2.86
N PHE A 94 -15.36 -14.11 4.08
CA PHE A 94 -14.00 -13.67 4.35
C PHE A 94 -12.97 -14.77 4.02
N VAL A 95 -13.29 -16.03 4.34
CA VAL A 95 -12.45 -17.19 3.94
C VAL A 95 -12.27 -17.22 2.42
N ALA A 96 -13.32 -16.95 1.65
CA ALA A 96 -13.25 -16.91 0.19
C ALA A 96 -12.49 -15.69 -0.36
N SER A 97 -12.55 -14.55 0.34
CA SER A 97 -11.92 -13.28 -0.06
C SER A 97 -10.41 -13.23 0.15
N VAL A 98 -9.84 -14.12 0.99
CA VAL A 98 -8.39 -14.23 1.16
C VAL A 98 -7.77 -15.23 0.18
N PRO A 99 -6.51 -15.04 -0.24
CA PRO A 99 -5.82 -15.95 -1.17
C PRO A 99 -5.84 -17.43 -0.77
N ARG A 100 -5.48 -18.28 -1.73
CA ARG A 100 -5.17 -19.69 -1.45
C ARG A 100 -3.87 -19.78 -0.65
N ALA A 101 -3.69 -20.90 0.05
CA ALA A 101 -2.62 -21.09 1.02
C ALA A 101 -1.20 -20.75 0.51
N GLN A 102 -0.91 -21.01 -0.77
CA GLN A 102 0.40 -20.74 -1.38
C GLN A 102 0.74 -19.24 -1.52
N ASP A 103 -0.29 -18.40 -1.59
CA ASP A 103 -0.20 -16.95 -1.83
C ASP A 103 -0.64 -16.13 -0.62
N LEU A 104 -1.25 -16.79 0.37
CA LEU A 104 -1.72 -16.16 1.59
C LEU A 104 -0.55 -15.78 2.48
N ARG A 105 -0.57 -14.53 2.95
CA ARG A 105 0.42 -14.00 3.88
C ARG A 105 -0.24 -13.61 5.19
N SER A 106 0.39 -13.94 6.30
CA SER A 106 -0.09 -13.65 7.64
C SER A 106 1.07 -13.50 8.63
N ASN A 107 0.83 -12.87 9.77
CA ASN A 107 1.81 -12.76 10.86
C ASN A 107 1.12 -12.36 12.17
N TRP A 108 1.86 -12.51 13.26
CA TRP A 108 1.51 -12.07 14.59
C TRP A 108 1.52 -10.54 14.74
N GLY A 109 2.41 -9.87 14.01
CA GLY A 109 2.55 -8.40 14.03
C GLY A 109 2.04 -7.72 12.76
N LYS A 110 1.89 -6.38 12.83
CA LYS A 110 1.57 -5.52 11.67
C LYS A 110 2.73 -5.40 10.67
N GLY A 111 3.91 -5.94 11.01
CA GLY A 111 5.11 -5.92 10.16
C GLY A 111 5.05 -6.89 8.96
N THR A 112 6.21 -7.36 8.53
CA THR A 112 6.37 -8.22 7.35
C THR A 112 5.52 -9.50 7.48
N LEU A 113 4.61 -9.73 6.53
CA LEU A 113 3.76 -10.92 6.51
C LEU A 113 4.47 -12.11 5.85
N GLU A 114 4.28 -13.30 6.41
CA GLU A 114 4.93 -14.54 5.96
C GLU A 114 3.93 -15.52 5.32
N LYS A 115 4.44 -16.39 4.44
CA LYS A 115 3.63 -17.43 3.80
C LYS A 115 3.64 -18.72 4.64
N LEU A 116 2.54 -18.99 5.34
CA LEU A 116 2.41 -20.22 6.15
C LEU A 116 2.08 -21.48 5.35
N ARG A 117 1.76 -21.37 4.04
CA ARG A 117 1.41 -22.48 3.12
C ARG A 117 0.22 -23.37 3.56
N GLN A 118 -0.37 -23.12 4.73
CA GLN A 118 -1.59 -23.73 5.24
C GLN A 118 -2.62 -22.64 5.53
N LYS A 119 -3.77 -22.70 4.87
CA LYS A 119 -4.79 -21.64 4.97
C LYS A 119 -5.37 -21.54 6.38
N LEU A 120 -5.63 -22.67 7.03
CA LEU A 120 -6.18 -22.72 8.38
C LEU A 120 -5.28 -21.98 9.39
N LEU A 121 -3.99 -22.34 9.41
CA LEU A 121 -3.03 -21.73 10.33
C LEU A 121 -2.84 -20.23 10.04
N ALA A 122 -2.86 -19.83 8.76
CA ALA A 122 -2.79 -18.42 8.39
C ALA A 122 -4.03 -17.61 8.80
N LEU A 123 -5.21 -18.23 8.84
CA LEU A 123 -6.45 -17.59 9.31
C LEU A 123 -6.49 -17.45 10.84
N ASP A 124 -5.74 -18.29 11.57
CA ASP A 124 -5.61 -18.17 13.03
C ASP A 124 -4.64 -17.05 13.44
N GLU A 125 -3.76 -16.59 12.55
CA GLU A 125 -2.82 -15.49 12.82
C GLU A 125 -3.55 -14.13 12.95
N PRO A 126 -3.13 -13.26 13.89
CA PRO A 126 -3.76 -11.97 14.13
C PRO A 126 -3.81 -11.06 12.89
N TYR A 127 -2.77 -11.01 12.07
CA TYR A 127 -2.76 -10.18 10.86
C TYR A 127 -2.71 -11.04 9.62
N ILE A 128 -3.49 -10.63 8.61
CA ILE A 128 -3.62 -11.35 7.35
C ILE A 128 -3.68 -10.37 6.19
N GLU A 129 -3.24 -10.83 5.02
CA GLU A 129 -3.42 -10.11 3.76
C GLU A 129 -4.55 -10.73 2.92
N GLY A 130 -5.55 -9.92 2.60
CA GLY A 130 -6.54 -10.26 1.59
C GLY A 130 -5.98 -10.27 0.17
N ASN A 131 -6.85 -10.54 -0.81
CA ASN A 131 -6.40 -10.67 -2.19
C ASN A 131 -6.14 -9.30 -2.82
N ARG A 132 -4.87 -9.01 -3.15
CA ARG A 132 -4.44 -7.75 -3.79
C ARG A 132 -4.80 -7.64 -5.26
N LYS A 133 -5.06 -8.77 -5.92
CA LYS A 133 -5.44 -8.86 -7.35
C LYS A 133 -6.94 -8.75 -7.54
N PHE A 134 -7.71 -9.33 -6.62
CA PHE A 134 -9.17 -9.26 -6.61
C PHE A 134 -9.61 -8.73 -5.25
N LEU A 135 -9.77 -7.41 -5.16
CA LEU A 135 -10.10 -6.72 -3.92
C LEU A 135 -11.54 -7.06 -3.53
N GLY A 136 -11.71 -8.04 -2.64
CA GLY A 136 -13.02 -8.54 -2.21
C GLY A 136 -13.63 -7.78 -1.03
N PHE A 137 -12.89 -6.85 -0.43
CA PHE A 137 -13.35 -6.07 0.70
C PHE A 137 -12.61 -4.73 0.81
N ILE A 138 -13.25 -3.80 1.52
CA ILE A 138 -12.68 -2.54 1.96
C ILE A 138 -12.37 -2.68 3.45
N ARG A 139 -11.16 -2.33 3.88
CA ARG A 139 -10.83 -2.22 5.29
C ARG A 139 -10.46 -0.79 5.64
N ILE A 140 -10.88 -0.34 6.81
CA ILE A 140 -10.51 0.95 7.37
C ILE A 140 -9.87 0.69 8.74
N ASP A 141 -8.58 1.01 8.85
CA ASP A 141 -7.85 0.98 10.10
C ASP A 141 -8.28 2.20 10.92
N THR A 142 -8.71 1.98 12.16
CA THR A 142 -9.13 3.08 13.05
C THR A 142 -8.30 3.09 14.32
N ASP A 143 -7.87 4.28 14.74
CA ASP A 143 -6.95 4.45 15.87
C ASP A 143 -7.67 4.78 17.19
N ARG A 144 -9.00 4.91 17.19
CA ARG A 144 -9.75 5.23 18.40
C ARG A 144 -9.73 4.07 19.39
N VAL A 145 -9.60 4.45 20.67
CA VAL A 145 -9.88 3.60 21.82
C VAL A 145 -11.28 3.91 22.31
N TRP A 146 -12.14 2.91 22.34
CA TRP A 146 -13.52 3.01 22.80
C TRP A 146 -13.61 2.57 24.26
N ASN A 147 -14.51 3.18 25.03
CA ASN A 147 -14.72 2.81 26.43
C ASN A 147 -15.34 1.42 26.55
N SER A 148 -16.13 1.01 25.55
CA SER A 148 -16.65 -0.34 25.44
C SER A 148 -16.82 -0.80 23.99
N VAL A 149 -17.08 -2.09 23.82
CA VAL A 149 -17.43 -2.72 22.54
C VAL A 149 -18.76 -2.17 22.02
N GLU A 150 -19.72 -1.95 22.92
CA GLU A 150 -21.06 -1.46 22.64
C GLU A 150 -21.04 0.01 22.18
N GLU A 151 -20.16 0.84 22.76
CA GLU A 151 -19.94 2.23 22.29
C GLU A 151 -19.49 2.23 20.84
N CYS A 152 -18.50 1.38 20.51
CA CYS A 152 -18.00 1.25 19.14
C CYS A 152 -19.11 0.79 18.18
N SER A 153 -19.83 -0.27 18.50
CA SER A 153 -20.94 -0.76 17.66
C SER A 153 -22.03 0.31 17.48
N SER A 154 -22.38 1.04 18.54
CA SER A 154 -23.41 2.08 18.49
C SER A 154 -22.99 3.25 17.59
N PHE A 155 -21.71 3.62 17.59
CA PHE A 155 -21.18 4.63 16.68
C PHE A 155 -21.40 4.26 15.20
N TYR A 156 -21.01 3.04 14.79
CA TYR A 156 -21.21 2.60 13.40
C TYR A 156 -22.69 2.47 13.04
N ARG A 157 -23.53 2.01 13.97
CA ARG A 157 -24.99 1.95 13.79
C ARG A 157 -25.59 3.33 13.55
N LEU A 158 -25.17 4.34 14.31
CA LEU A 158 -25.63 5.71 14.12
C LEU A 158 -25.19 6.27 12.76
N LEU A 159 -23.94 6.05 12.35
CA LEU A 159 -23.46 6.46 11.02
C LEU A 159 -24.29 5.84 9.89
N ALA A 160 -24.60 4.55 9.99
CA ALA A 160 -25.42 3.86 8.99
C ALA A 160 -26.87 4.37 8.99
N ARG A 161 -27.47 4.52 10.17
CA ARG A 161 -28.83 5.06 10.33
C ARG A 161 -28.97 6.47 9.77
N ASP A 162 -27.96 7.31 10.01
CA ASP A 162 -27.95 8.71 9.59
C ASP A 162 -27.50 8.87 8.12
N GLY A 163 -27.31 7.77 7.38
CA GLY A 163 -26.98 7.78 5.95
C GLY A 163 -25.57 8.27 5.63
N LYS A 164 -24.65 8.26 6.59
CA LYS A 164 -23.23 8.65 6.39
C LYS A 164 -22.37 7.53 5.83
N ILE A 165 -22.85 6.29 5.96
CA ILE A 165 -22.29 5.08 5.38
C ILE A 165 -23.45 4.18 4.94
N ALA A 166 -23.25 3.37 3.90
CA ALA A 166 -24.32 2.52 3.35
C ALA A 166 -24.83 1.46 4.36
N CYS A 167 -23.94 0.94 5.20
CA CYS A 167 -24.29 -0.03 6.24
C CYS A 167 -23.22 -0.06 7.35
N GLU A 168 -23.56 -0.64 8.49
CA GLU A 168 -22.56 -1.07 9.48
C GLU A 168 -21.51 -1.99 8.83
N PRO A 169 -20.25 -1.99 9.29
CA PRO A 169 -19.23 -2.90 8.78
C PRO A 169 -19.60 -4.36 9.04
N HIS A 170 -19.20 -5.25 8.14
CA HIS A 170 -19.36 -6.70 8.33
C HIS A 170 -18.50 -7.22 9.47
N PHE A 171 -17.34 -6.60 9.70
CA PHE A 171 -16.54 -6.89 10.89
C PHE A 171 -16.04 -5.63 11.58
N LEU A 172 -16.04 -5.69 12.91
CA LEU A 172 -15.21 -4.85 13.77
C LEU A 172 -14.21 -5.75 14.49
N VAL A 173 -12.93 -5.60 14.20
CA VAL A 173 -11.86 -6.47 14.70
C VAL A 173 -10.88 -5.67 15.53
N GLY A 174 -10.83 -5.89 16.84
CA GLY A 174 -9.98 -5.14 17.75
C GLY A 174 -9.60 -5.94 18.99
N LEU A 175 -8.85 -5.31 19.90
CA LEU A 175 -8.54 -5.93 21.18
C LEU A 175 -9.55 -5.47 22.23
N LYS A 176 -10.20 -6.42 22.91
CA LYS A 176 -11.01 -6.14 24.10
C LYS A 176 -10.14 -6.31 25.34
N LEU A 177 -9.93 -5.23 26.08
CA LEU A 177 -9.18 -5.26 27.34
C LEU A 177 -10.07 -5.75 28.50
N ARG A 178 -9.43 -6.14 29.60
CA ARG A 178 -10.13 -6.60 30.82
C ARG A 178 -11.00 -5.52 31.46
N ASP A 179 -10.63 -4.25 31.28
CA ASP A 179 -11.40 -3.09 31.73
C ASP A 179 -12.60 -2.75 30.82
N GLY A 180 -12.85 -3.56 29.79
CA GLY A 180 -13.97 -3.41 28.87
C GLY A 180 -13.66 -2.59 27.63
N ARG A 181 -12.55 -1.84 27.60
CA ARG A 181 -12.19 -0.99 26.46
C ARG A 181 -11.95 -1.80 25.20
N PHE A 182 -12.29 -1.19 24.06
CA PHE A 182 -12.10 -1.78 22.74
C PHE A 182 -11.11 -0.95 21.92
N ILE A 183 -9.96 -1.57 21.59
CA ILE A 183 -8.77 -0.86 21.12
C ILE A 183 -8.64 -0.97 19.61
N ARG A 184 -8.63 0.19 18.95
CA ARG A 184 -8.22 0.40 17.55
C ARG A 184 -8.81 -0.61 16.58
N PRO A 185 -10.15 -0.73 16.50
CA PRO A 185 -10.76 -1.77 15.69
C PRO A 185 -10.54 -1.50 14.19
N HIS A 186 -10.31 -2.54 13.40
CA HIS A 186 -10.43 -2.45 11.95
C HIS A 186 -11.90 -2.65 11.59
N ALA A 187 -12.45 -1.74 10.79
CA ALA A 187 -13.78 -1.88 10.23
C ALA A 187 -13.67 -2.42 8.80
N ILE A 188 -14.39 -3.50 8.50
CA ILE A 188 -14.27 -4.23 7.24
C ILE A 188 -15.64 -4.36 6.58
N TRP A 189 -15.74 -3.91 5.33
CA TRP A 189 -16.89 -4.10 4.46
C TRP A 189 -16.54 -5.07 3.34
N LEU A 190 -17.19 -6.24 3.35
CA LEU A 190 -17.11 -7.21 2.27
C LEU A 190 -17.96 -6.74 1.08
N LEU A 191 -17.41 -6.90 -0.11
CA LEU A 191 -18.18 -6.74 -1.34
C LEU A 191 -19.04 -8.00 -1.58
N PRO A 192 -20.18 -7.88 -2.26
CA PRO A 192 -21.01 -9.03 -2.61
C PRO A 192 -20.24 -10.04 -3.46
N TYR A 193 -20.65 -11.30 -3.37
CA TYR A 193 -20.01 -12.39 -4.09
C TYR A 193 -19.98 -12.12 -5.60
N GLY A 194 -18.81 -12.31 -6.22
CA GLY A 194 -18.60 -12.01 -7.64
C GLY A 194 -18.35 -10.54 -7.97
N SER A 195 -18.38 -9.64 -6.99
CA SER A 195 -18.15 -8.19 -7.19
C SER A 195 -16.77 -7.71 -6.77
N ALA A 196 -15.81 -8.61 -6.56
CA ALA A 196 -14.44 -8.25 -6.23
C ALA A 196 -13.80 -7.42 -7.37
N VAL A 197 -13.04 -6.38 -7.01
CA VAL A 197 -12.41 -5.50 -7.99
C VAL A 197 -11.10 -6.08 -8.50
N TRP A 198 -11.00 -6.26 -9.82
CA TRP A 198 -9.77 -6.70 -10.47
C TRP A 198 -8.73 -5.57 -10.52
N ASN A 199 -7.60 -5.78 -9.83
CA ASN A 199 -6.52 -4.83 -9.59
C ASN A 199 -5.18 -5.37 -10.10
N GLU A 200 -5.12 -5.69 -11.40
CA GLU A 200 -3.88 -6.07 -12.09
C GLU A 200 -3.68 -5.14 -13.30
N PRO A 201 -3.11 -3.94 -13.09
CA PRO A 201 -2.88 -2.99 -14.18
C PRO A 201 -1.99 -3.63 -15.25
N GLY A 202 -2.37 -3.44 -16.53
CA GLY A 202 -1.64 -3.96 -17.68
C GLY A 202 -1.99 -5.39 -18.10
N LYS A 203 -2.96 -6.05 -17.45
CA LYS A 203 -3.55 -7.31 -17.95
C LYS A 203 -4.68 -7.05 -18.93
N ASP A 204 -4.80 -7.87 -19.96
CA ASP A 204 -5.90 -7.79 -20.93
C ASP A 204 -7.26 -7.94 -20.23
N GLY A 205 -8.20 -7.06 -20.58
CA GLY A 205 -9.52 -7.01 -19.95
C GLY A 205 -9.58 -6.24 -18.62
N TRP A 206 -8.45 -5.85 -18.04
CA TRP A 206 -8.42 -4.99 -16.86
C TRP A 206 -8.99 -3.59 -17.18
N ARG A 207 -9.76 -3.04 -16.24
CA ARG A 207 -10.35 -1.71 -16.36
C ARG A 207 -9.97 -0.87 -15.15
N ARG A 208 -9.54 0.37 -15.41
CA ARG A 208 -9.16 1.33 -14.36
C ARG A 208 -10.35 1.82 -13.53
N GLY A 209 -11.50 2.04 -14.16
CA GLY A 209 -12.69 2.64 -13.52
C GLY A 209 -13.12 1.97 -12.20
N PRO A 210 -13.27 0.64 -12.14
CA PRO A 210 -13.59 -0.06 -10.89
C PRO A 210 -12.55 0.13 -9.77
N VAL A 211 -11.26 0.20 -10.13
CA VAL A 211 -10.17 0.46 -9.16
C VAL A 211 -10.24 1.90 -8.66
N ASP A 212 -10.44 2.87 -9.55
CA ASP A 212 -10.63 4.28 -9.17
C ASP A 212 -11.86 4.44 -8.24
N LEU A 213 -12.97 3.77 -8.54
CA LEU A 213 -14.16 3.76 -7.66
C LEU A 213 -13.87 3.12 -6.31
N PHE A 214 -13.13 2.00 -6.27
CA PHE A 214 -12.71 1.38 -5.01
C PHE A 214 -11.90 2.36 -4.15
N HIS A 215 -10.96 3.09 -4.76
CA HIS A 215 -10.18 4.13 -4.07
C HIS A 215 -11.08 5.26 -3.55
N SER A 216 -11.98 5.76 -4.38
CA SER A 216 -12.92 6.81 -4.02
C SER A 216 -13.82 6.40 -2.84
N VAL A 217 -14.38 5.19 -2.85
CA VAL A 217 -15.18 4.66 -1.74
C VAL A 217 -14.34 4.49 -0.48
N TYR A 218 -13.13 3.93 -0.60
CA TYR A 218 -12.20 3.80 0.54
C TYR A 218 -11.93 5.16 1.20
N PHE A 219 -11.63 6.18 0.40
CA PHE A 219 -11.36 7.54 0.91
C PHE A 219 -12.64 8.21 1.45
N GLY A 220 -13.79 8.00 0.82
CA GLY A 220 -15.09 8.42 1.35
C GLY A 220 -15.39 7.82 2.73
N LEU A 221 -15.11 6.54 2.91
CA LEU A 221 -15.25 5.88 4.22
C LEU A 221 -14.23 6.41 5.24
N CYS A 222 -12.97 6.63 4.85
CA CYS A 222 -12.00 7.28 5.74
C CYS A 222 -12.49 8.66 6.20
N HIS A 223 -13.15 9.43 5.32
CA HIS A 223 -13.74 10.72 5.69
C HIS A 223 -14.90 10.58 6.68
N ALA A 224 -15.85 9.69 6.39
CA ALA A 224 -16.99 9.43 7.26
C ALA A 224 -16.57 8.94 8.66
N LEU A 225 -15.38 8.33 8.76
CA LEU A 225 -14.85 7.71 9.96
C LEU A 225 -13.72 8.50 10.62
N LEU A 226 -13.56 9.79 10.30
CA LEU A 226 -12.55 10.65 10.95
C LEU A 226 -12.66 10.66 12.47
N GLU A 227 -13.88 10.65 13.02
CA GLU A 227 -14.13 10.59 14.48
C GLU A 227 -13.82 9.23 15.12
N ALA A 228 -13.81 8.16 14.31
CA ALA A 228 -13.27 6.87 14.73
C ALA A 228 -11.72 6.83 14.63
N GLY A 229 -11.10 7.88 14.10
CA GLY A 229 -9.66 7.93 13.87
C GLY A 229 -9.24 7.09 12.67
N ALA A 230 -10.02 7.11 11.59
CA ALA A 230 -9.65 6.41 10.35
C ALA A 230 -8.31 6.90 9.79
N ASP A 231 -7.43 5.96 9.45
CA ASP A 231 -6.13 6.24 8.85
C ASP A 231 -6.17 6.12 7.32
N ALA A 232 -6.09 7.25 6.63
CA ALA A 232 -5.94 7.31 5.17
C ALA A 232 -4.49 7.06 4.69
N GLY A 233 -3.55 6.90 5.62
CA GLY A 233 -2.15 6.55 5.39
C GLY A 233 -1.94 5.10 4.95
N ALA A 234 -2.85 4.19 5.29
CA ALA A 234 -2.80 2.83 4.79
C ALA A 234 -3.08 2.79 3.27
N PRO A 235 -2.30 2.05 2.45
CA PRO A 235 -2.62 1.89 1.04
C PRO A 235 -3.96 1.15 0.84
N ALA A 236 -4.92 1.76 0.16
CA ALA A 236 -6.26 1.18 -0.05
C ALA A 236 -6.24 -0.25 -0.62
N THR A 237 -5.22 -0.62 -1.40
CA THR A 237 -5.14 -1.92 -2.09
C THR A 237 -4.20 -2.96 -1.46
N SER A 238 -3.50 -2.66 -0.35
CA SER A 238 -2.57 -3.65 0.26
C SER A 238 -3.27 -4.88 0.87
N GLN A 239 -4.57 -4.78 1.17
CA GLN A 239 -5.42 -5.81 1.79
C GLN A 239 -4.92 -6.40 3.12
N GLN A 240 -3.84 -5.86 3.69
CA GLN A 240 -3.40 -6.17 5.05
C GLN A 240 -4.39 -5.62 6.08
N VAL A 241 -4.80 -6.47 7.02
CA VAL A 241 -5.85 -6.18 8.00
C VAL A 241 -5.70 -7.08 9.23
N LYS A 242 -6.31 -6.69 10.36
CA LYS A 242 -6.57 -7.62 11.47
C LYS A 242 -7.50 -8.74 10.97
N CYS A 243 -7.13 -9.99 11.20
CA CYS A 243 -7.89 -11.15 10.76
C CYS A 243 -9.16 -11.32 11.62
N PRO A 244 -10.38 -11.17 11.05
CA PRO A 244 -11.62 -11.37 11.81
C PRO A 244 -11.78 -12.80 12.33
N LEU A 245 -11.13 -13.75 11.67
CA LEU A 245 -11.19 -15.18 11.96
C LEU A 245 -10.10 -15.65 12.92
N SER A 246 -9.18 -14.77 13.32
CA SER A 246 -8.18 -15.11 14.34
C SER A 246 -8.82 -15.17 15.72
N PRO A 247 -8.62 -16.26 16.48
CA PRO A 247 -9.07 -16.36 17.86
C PRO A 247 -8.50 -15.30 18.80
N GLU A 248 -7.38 -14.66 18.42
CA GLU A 248 -6.66 -13.68 19.24
C GLU A 248 -7.32 -12.31 19.29
N TRP A 249 -8.16 -11.98 18.31
CA TRP A 249 -8.92 -10.74 18.32
C TRP A 249 -10.28 -10.91 18.98
N HIS A 250 -10.85 -9.79 19.42
CA HIS A 250 -12.28 -9.70 19.63
C HIS A 250 -12.93 -9.23 18.32
N THR A 251 -13.82 -10.05 17.77
CA THR A 251 -14.49 -9.80 16.49
C THR A 251 -15.98 -9.64 16.72
N LEU A 252 -16.56 -8.55 16.22
CA LEU A 252 -18.00 -8.39 16.09
C LEU A 252 -18.41 -8.56 14.63
N CYS A 253 -19.64 -9.03 14.40
CA CYS A 253 -20.27 -9.05 13.07
C CYS A 253 -21.57 -8.21 13.09
N PRO A 254 -21.48 -6.86 13.10
CA PRO A 254 -22.67 -6.00 13.22
C PRO A 254 -23.63 -6.11 12.02
N GLN A 255 -23.10 -6.38 10.83
CA GLN A 255 -23.85 -6.54 9.59
C GLN A 255 -23.55 -7.91 8.97
N ASP A 256 -24.59 -8.69 8.67
CA ASP A 256 -24.44 -10.01 8.06
C ASP A 256 -25.49 -10.34 6.98
N VAL A 257 -26.37 -9.37 6.69
CA VAL A 257 -27.50 -9.54 5.77
C VAL A 257 -27.26 -8.78 4.46
N SER A 258 -26.81 -7.53 4.56
CA SER A 258 -26.56 -6.66 3.40
C SER A 258 -25.08 -6.64 3.03
N PHE A 259 -24.79 -6.76 1.74
CA PHE A 259 -23.44 -6.70 1.16
C PHE A 259 -23.45 -5.71 0.00
N PRO A 260 -23.31 -4.41 0.25
CA PRO A 260 -23.40 -3.40 -0.79
C PRO A 260 -22.24 -3.48 -1.78
N THR A 261 -22.54 -3.27 -3.06
CA THR A 261 -21.58 -3.04 -4.12
C THR A 261 -20.83 -1.72 -3.91
N LEU A 262 -19.75 -1.52 -4.67
CA LEU A 262 -19.03 -0.24 -4.63
C LEU A 262 -19.89 0.95 -5.07
N SER A 263 -20.79 0.75 -6.03
CA SER A 263 -21.68 1.79 -6.49
C SER A 263 -22.67 2.19 -5.39
N GLU A 264 -23.25 1.22 -4.70
CA GLU A 264 -24.13 1.49 -3.56
C GLU A 264 -23.37 2.17 -2.42
N HIS A 265 -22.13 1.75 -2.11
CA HIS A 265 -21.32 2.48 -1.14
C HIS A 265 -21.05 3.94 -1.54
N ALA A 266 -20.79 4.20 -2.83
CA ALA A 266 -20.50 5.52 -3.36
C ALA A 266 -21.67 6.51 -3.28
N GLU A 267 -22.92 6.02 -3.17
CA GLU A 267 -24.10 6.87 -2.98
C GLU A 267 -24.15 7.53 -1.59
N TYR A 268 -23.47 6.96 -0.60
CA TYR A 268 -23.49 7.42 0.80
C TYR A 268 -22.26 8.21 1.20
N VAL A 269 -21.17 8.15 0.43
CA VAL A 269 -19.88 8.75 0.81
C VAL A 269 -19.40 9.75 -0.22
N GLU A 270 -18.70 10.78 0.26
CA GLU A 270 -18.04 11.74 -0.62
C GLU A 270 -16.85 11.08 -1.33
N VAL A 271 -16.96 10.90 -2.66
CA VAL A 271 -15.97 10.18 -3.48
C VAL A 271 -14.81 11.04 -4.00
N ASN A 272 -14.82 12.34 -3.70
CA ASN A 272 -13.87 13.33 -4.22
C ASN A 272 -12.67 13.58 -3.30
N HIS A 273 -12.47 12.73 -2.30
CA HIS A 273 -11.35 12.86 -1.37
C HIS A 273 -10.07 12.24 -1.93
N THR A 274 -8.94 12.88 -1.59
CA THR A 274 -7.61 12.30 -1.78
C THR A 274 -6.99 11.96 -0.44
N ARG A 275 -6.00 11.07 -0.46
CA ARG A 275 -5.18 10.75 0.72
C ARG A 275 -4.63 11.99 1.41
N GLU A 276 -4.14 12.96 0.64
CA GLU A 276 -3.61 14.23 1.16
C GLU A 276 -4.68 15.05 1.88
N THR A 277 -5.88 15.20 1.29
CA THR A 277 -6.96 15.95 1.94
C THR A 277 -7.42 15.27 3.23
N LEU A 278 -7.46 13.95 3.27
CA LEU A 278 -7.92 13.20 4.44
C LEU A 278 -6.92 13.18 5.57
N LEU A 279 -5.62 13.07 5.27
CA LEU A 279 -4.59 13.16 6.30
C LEU A 279 -4.60 14.53 6.97
N ARG A 280 -4.85 15.59 6.20
CA ARG A 280 -5.05 16.95 6.74
C ARG A 280 -6.29 17.03 7.63
N SER A 281 -7.44 16.51 7.18
CA SER A 281 -8.67 16.50 7.98
C SER A 281 -8.53 15.66 9.26
N ALA A 282 -7.89 14.49 9.18
CA ALA A 282 -7.62 13.63 10.33
C ALA A 282 -6.66 14.30 11.32
N ALA A 283 -5.64 15.00 10.83
CA ALA A 283 -4.76 15.79 11.67
C ALA A 283 -5.54 16.92 12.37
N SER A 284 -6.44 17.63 11.68
CA SER A 284 -7.29 18.68 12.26
C SER A 284 -8.19 18.13 13.37
N VAL A 285 -8.91 17.03 13.13
CA VAL A 285 -9.82 16.41 14.12
C VAL A 285 -9.05 15.94 15.35
N GLN A 286 -7.95 15.21 15.16
CA GLN A 286 -7.20 14.63 16.28
C GLN A 286 -6.35 15.65 17.04
N SER A 287 -5.80 16.64 16.34
CA SER A 287 -5.13 17.78 16.99
C SER A 287 -6.14 18.76 17.58
N GLY A 288 -7.43 18.66 17.27
CA GLY A 288 -8.44 19.66 17.62
C GLY A 288 -8.05 21.09 17.21
N MET A 289 -7.26 21.24 16.14
CA MET A 289 -6.96 22.53 15.50
C MET A 289 -7.98 22.78 14.38
N GLY A 290 -8.37 24.03 14.14
CA GLY A 290 -9.23 24.37 13.01
C GLY A 290 -8.58 24.02 11.67
N ILE A 291 -9.40 23.65 10.67
CA ILE A 291 -8.96 23.12 9.35
C ILE A 291 -7.92 24.02 8.68
N VAL A 292 -8.14 25.34 8.63
CA VAL A 292 -7.23 26.30 7.98
C VAL A 292 -5.85 26.31 8.66
N GLN A 293 -5.83 26.33 9.99
CA GLN A 293 -4.60 26.40 10.78
C GLN A 293 -3.82 25.07 10.75
N SER A 294 -4.53 23.94 10.81
CA SER A 294 -3.94 22.61 10.63
C SER A 294 -3.30 22.46 9.25
N ASN A 295 -3.93 23.02 8.21
CA ASN A 295 -3.41 22.96 6.84
C ASN A 295 -2.10 23.74 6.66
N GLU A 296 -1.97 24.93 7.25
CA GLU A 296 -0.75 25.73 7.18
C GLU A 296 0.45 25.01 7.81
N ILE A 297 0.27 24.49 9.02
CA ILE A 297 1.31 23.76 9.76
C ILE A 297 1.64 22.45 9.03
N PHE A 298 0.63 21.70 8.60
CA PHE A 298 0.83 20.45 7.87
C PHE A 298 1.62 20.67 6.58
N ASN A 299 1.29 21.70 5.80
CA ASN A 299 2.00 22.00 4.54
C ASN A 299 3.45 22.44 4.82
N ALA A 300 3.70 23.21 5.89
CA ALA A 300 5.05 23.59 6.30
C ALA A 300 5.89 22.36 6.70
N LEU A 301 5.35 21.50 7.58
CA LEU A 301 5.98 20.25 7.98
C LEU A 301 6.23 19.33 6.79
N GLN A 302 5.26 19.17 5.90
CA GLN A 302 5.40 18.31 4.72
C GLN A 302 6.49 18.81 3.77
N LYS A 303 6.61 20.14 3.60
CA LYS A 303 7.69 20.75 2.82
C LYS A 303 9.05 20.48 3.44
N TRP A 304 9.19 20.62 4.75
CA TRP A 304 10.42 20.28 5.46
C TRP A 304 10.73 18.78 5.38
N ALA A 305 9.72 17.93 5.55
CA ALA A 305 9.87 16.48 5.52
C ALA A 305 10.46 16.01 4.18
N TYR A 306 9.90 16.48 3.06
CA TYR A 306 10.42 16.14 1.75
C TYR A 306 11.79 16.76 1.45
N ALA A 307 12.12 17.93 2.03
CA ALA A 307 13.45 18.50 1.91
C ALA A 307 14.50 17.65 2.66
N VAL A 308 14.19 17.19 3.87
CA VAL A 308 15.05 16.29 4.66
C VAL A 308 15.26 14.96 3.94
N LEU A 309 14.17 14.32 3.47
CA LEU A 309 14.24 13.06 2.74
C LEU A 309 15.04 13.19 1.42
N ALA A 310 14.86 14.30 0.70
CA ALA A 310 15.65 14.59 -0.49
C ALA A 310 17.13 14.75 -0.14
N ASN A 311 17.44 15.50 0.92
CA ASN A 311 18.81 15.69 1.36
C ASN A 311 19.47 14.35 1.70
N TRP A 312 18.85 13.51 2.54
CA TRP A 312 19.39 12.18 2.89
C TRP A 312 19.63 11.29 1.66
N HIS A 313 18.68 11.29 0.72
CA HIS A 313 18.82 10.53 -0.51
C HIS A 313 19.98 11.03 -1.38
N PHE A 314 20.08 12.34 -1.62
CA PHE A 314 21.11 12.90 -2.51
C PHE A 314 22.49 13.02 -1.87
N SER A 315 22.58 13.13 -0.54
CA SER A 315 23.83 13.09 0.19
C SER A 315 24.37 11.67 0.38
N GLY A 316 23.60 10.64 -0.01
CA GLY A 316 23.96 9.25 0.22
C GLY A 316 24.09 8.90 1.71
N ASP A 317 23.20 9.46 2.54
CA ASP A 317 23.23 9.25 3.99
C ASP A 317 23.20 7.74 4.33
N ALA A 318 24.23 7.27 5.04
CA ALA A 318 24.49 5.84 5.22
C ALA A 318 23.36 5.12 5.98
N GLU A 319 22.78 5.78 7.00
CA GLU A 319 21.68 5.23 7.78
C GLU A 319 20.39 5.17 6.97
N PHE A 320 20.10 6.22 6.20
CA PHE A 320 18.95 6.26 5.31
C PHE A 320 19.05 5.19 4.22
N VAL A 321 20.22 5.04 3.58
CA VAL A 321 20.46 4.02 2.56
C VAL A 321 20.32 2.62 3.13
N ALA A 322 20.89 2.35 4.31
CA ALA A 322 20.78 1.06 4.97
C ALA A 322 19.33 0.74 5.35
N ALA A 323 18.64 1.67 6.03
CA ALA A 323 17.23 1.47 6.42
C ALA A 323 16.31 1.32 5.21
N HIS A 324 16.57 2.03 4.12
CA HIS A 324 15.79 1.90 2.89
C HIS A 324 16.07 0.58 2.16
N LYS A 325 17.31 0.08 2.17
CA LYS A 325 17.68 -1.23 1.60
C LYS A 325 17.10 -2.40 2.39
N ASP A 326 17.06 -2.27 3.72
CA ASP A 326 16.55 -3.28 4.64
C ASP A 326 15.01 -3.20 4.82
N GLU A 327 14.33 -2.34 4.07
CA GLU A 327 12.88 -2.06 4.18
C GLU A 327 12.42 -1.60 5.60
N ARG A 328 13.32 -1.05 6.41
CA ARG A 328 13.07 -0.55 7.77
C ARG A 328 12.48 0.87 7.76
N MET A 329 11.33 1.04 7.12
CA MET A 329 10.66 2.34 6.96
C MET A 329 10.37 3.03 8.29
N GLY A 330 10.07 2.28 9.35
CA GLY A 330 9.85 2.84 10.70
C GLY A 330 11.06 3.62 11.24
N ALA A 331 12.28 3.12 11.02
CA ALA A 331 13.50 3.82 11.45
C ALA A 331 13.69 5.16 10.71
N ILE A 332 13.25 5.23 9.44
CA ILE A 332 13.27 6.46 8.65
C ILE A 332 12.21 7.44 9.19
N VAL A 333 11.03 6.95 9.55
CA VAL A 333 9.97 7.76 10.16
C VAL A 333 10.43 8.36 11.48
N ASP A 334 11.01 7.57 12.38
CA ASP A 334 11.46 8.04 13.69
C ASP A 334 12.53 9.13 13.56
N ARG A 335 13.52 8.92 12.68
CA ARG A 335 14.57 9.91 12.42
C ARG A 335 13.99 11.18 11.79
N LEU A 336 13.01 11.05 10.89
CA LEU A 336 12.36 12.17 10.25
C LEU A 336 11.51 12.97 11.25
N HIS A 337 10.85 12.28 12.17
CA HIS A 337 10.10 12.88 13.27
C HIS A 337 11.03 13.81 14.08
N VAL A 338 12.18 13.31 14.53
CA VAL A 338 13.15 14.11 15.30
C VAL A 338 13.63 15.33 14.51
N GLN A 339 13.95 15.17 13.22
CA GLN A 339 14.34 16.31 12.37
C GLN A 339 13.24 17.35 12.23
N LEU A 340 11.98 16.92 12.11
CA LEU A 340 10.84 17.83 12.03
C LEU A 340 10.59 18.54 13.36
N GLU A 341 10.76 17.88 14.51
CA GLU A 341 10.70 18.52 15.83
C GLU A 341 11.76 19.62 15.96
N HIS A 342 13.00 19.33 15.57
CA HIS A 342 14.06 20.34 15.54
C HIS A 342 13.72 21.49 14.60
N ALA A 343 13.26 21.20 13.38
CA ALA A 343 12.88 22.22 12.41
C ALA A 343 11.76 23.14 12.93
N VAL A 344 10.76 22.59 13.63
CA VAL A 344 9.71 23.41 14.25
C VAL A 344 10.28 24.24 15.40
N GLY A 345 11.10 23.63 16.27
CA GLY A 345 11.72 24.32 17.42
C GLY A 345 12.64 25.48 17.02
N SER A 346 13.28 25.39 15.85
CA SER A 346 14.12 26.45 15.28
C SER A 346 13.37 27.44 14.39
N SER A 347 12.08 27.22 14.10
CA SER A 347 11.30 28.08 13.22
C SER A 347 10.53 29.16 13.99
N GLU A 348 10.35 30.34 13.38
CA GLU A 348 9.40 31.36 13.85
C GLU A 348 7.94 31.03 13.52
N LEU A 349 7.55 29.75 13.49
CA LEU A 349 6.13 29.39 13.39
C LEU A 349 5.41 30.02 14.60
N LYS A 350 4.61 31.07 14.35
CA LYS A 350 3.81 31.79 15.35
C LYS A 350 2.66 30.90 15.84
N LEU A 351 3.00 29.86 16.58
CA LEU A 351 2.06 28.93 17.20
C LEU A 351 1.58 29.53 18.52
N LYS A 352 0.27 29.62 18.69
CA LYS A 352 -0.35 29.97 19.98
C LYS A 352 -0.02 28.88 21.00
N MET A 353 0.11 29.21 22.29
CA MET A 353 0.47 28.25 23.35
C MET A 353 -0.35 26.95 23.32
N LYS A 354 -1.68 27.04 23.13
CA LYS A 354 -2.59 25.88 23.04
C LYS A 354 -2.36 24.96 21.82
N GLN A 355 -1.58 25.40 20.83
CA GLN A 355 -1.26 24.63 19.62
C GLN A 355 0.03 23.81 19.79
N ARG A 356 0.90 24.16 20.74
CA ARG A 356 2.16 23.43 20.99
C ARG A 356 1.92 22.02 21.50
N ASP A 357 0.91 21.82 22.36
CA ASP A 357 0.59 20.51 22.94
C ASP A 357 0.11 19.48 21.90
N LYS A 358 -0.39 19.96 20.75
CA LYS A 358 -1.00 19.14 19.69
C LYS A 358 -0.11 18.98 18.46
N LEU A 359 1.04 19.64 18.46
CA LEU A 359 2.03 19.63 17.38
C LEU A 359 2.76 18.27 17.23
N PRO A 360 3.15 17.55 18.30
CA PRO A 360 3.87 16.28 18.15
C PRO A 360 3.08 15.23 17.34
N LEU A 361 1.76 15.18 17.53
CA LEU A 361 0.89 14.30 16.76
C LEU A 361 0.90 14.64 15.26
N LEU A 362 0.91 15.94 14.93
CA LEU A 362 0.96 16.41 13.55
C LEU A 362 2.30 16.07 12.89
N ILE A 363 3.40 16.22 13.64
CA ILE A 363 4.75 15.84 13.20
C ILE A 363 4.82 14.34 12.90
N ALA A 364 4.35 13.49 13.83
CA ALA A 364 4.32 12.04 13.64
C ALA A 364 3.59 11.64 12.35
N LYS A 365 2.38 12.18 12.15
CA LYS A 365 1.58 11.90 10.94
C LYS A 365 2.25 12.36 9.66
N VAL A 366 2.88 13.53 9.67
CA VAL A 366 3.59 14.05 8.48
C VAL A 366 4.82 13.20 8.19
N ALA A 367 5.57 12.77 9.21
CA ALA A 367 6.72 11.90 9.03
C ALA A 367 6.32 10.55 8.42
N GLU A 368 5.32 9.88 9.00
CA GLU A 368 4.76 8.63 8.47
C GLU A 368 4.29 8.78 7.03
N TYR A 369 3.53 9.84 6.74
CA TYR A 369 3.07 10.13 5.40
C TYR A 369 4.22 10.34 4.41
N ALA A 370 5.18 11.20 4.77
CA ALA A 370 6.25 11.62 3.88
C ALA A 370 7.13 10.42 3.49
N VAL A 371 7.46 9.55 4.45
CA VAL A 371 8.22 8.32 4.21
C VAL A 371 7.42 7.35 3.34
N ALA A 372 6.15 7.09 3.69
CA ALA A 372 5.32 6.15 2.92
C ALA A 372 5.07 6.62 1.48
N ALA A 373 5.03 7.93 1.24
CA ALA A 373 4.83 8.53 -0.09
C ALA A 373 6.15 8.87 -0.81
N TRP A 374 7.30 8.70 -0.16
CA TRP A 374 8.61 9.00 -0.74
C TRP A 374 8.90 8.09 -1.92
N SER A 375 9.48 8.65 -2.97
CA SER A 375 9.93 7.90 -4.14
C SER A 375 11.19 8.55 -4.70
N PRO A 376 12.34 7.83 -4.70
CA PRO A 376 13.59 8.30 -5.29
C PRO A 376 13.45 8.76 -6.74
N GLU A 377 12.68 8.02 -7.54
CA GLU A 377 12.43 8.33 -8.96
C GLU A 377 11.74 9.68 -9.14
N LYS A 378 10.77 10.00 -8.28
CA LYS A 378 10.08 11.31 -8.31
C LYS A 378 10.99 12.45 -7.88
N ALA A 379 11.95 12.20 -7.00
CA ALA A 379 12.94 13.18 -6.56
C ALA A 379 14.03 13.43 -7.63
N GLN A 380 14.42 12.39 -8.37
CA GLN A 380 15.41 12.46 -9.45
C GLN A 380 14.86 13.08 -10.76
N GLN A 381 13.54 13.29 -10.89
CA GLN A 381 12.94 14.03 -12.00
C GLN A 381 13.27 15.54 -11.91
N SER A 382 14.53 15.90 -12.16
CA SER A 382 15.04 17.28 -12.23
C SER A 382 14.45 18.09 -13.40
N LYS A 383 13.67 17.48 -14.29
CA LYS A 383 13.09 18.10 -15.49
C LYS A 383 11.68 18.68 -15.31
N LYS A 384 11.20 18.88 -14.09
CA LYS A 384 10.06 19.78 -13.91
C LYS A 384 10.60 21.21 -13.99
N ASN A 385 10.38 21.88 -15.13
CA ASN A 385 10.72 23.30 -15.32
C ASN A 385 9.88 24.21 -14.39
N ARG A 386 10.14 24.15 -13.09
CA ARG A 386 9.57 25.04 -12.09
C ARG A 386 10.02 26.46 -12.45
N GLY A 387 9.05 27.35 -12.72
CA GLY A 387 9.32 28.73 -13.11
C GLY A 387 9.40 29.00 -14.62
N ALA A 388 9.10 28.04 -15.50
CA ALA A 388 9.12 28.27 -16.96
C ALA A 388 8.21 29.43 -17.44
N ALA A 389 7.13 29.71 -16.70
CA ALA A 389 6.23 30.83 -16.96
C ALA A 389 6.36 31.95 -15.91
N MET A 390 7.40 31.94 -15.06
CA MET A 390 7.55 32.91 -13.97
C MET A 390 7.58 34.35 -14.49
N HIS A 391 8.32 34.60 -15.58
CA HIS A 391 8.36 35.88 -16.30
C HIS A 391 6.99 36.31 -16.88
N MET A 392 6.05 35.37 -17.08
CA MET A 392 4.70 35.68 -17.58
C MET A 392 3.70 35.97 -16.46
N VAL A 393 4.03 35.61 -15.22
CA VAL A 393 3.16 35.78 -14.04
C VAL A 393 3.71 36.80 -13.04
N GLU A 394 4.87 37.38 -13.35
CA GLU A 394 5.49 38.47 -12.58
C GLU A 394 4.59 39.71 -12.61
N GLY A 395 4.32 40.29 -11.44
CA GLY A 395 3.42 41.45 -11.28
C GLY A 395 1.92 41.14 -11.20
N LEU A 396 1.48 39.88 -11.38
CA LEU A 396 0.07 39.52 -11.20
C LEU A 396 -0.26 39.32 -9.72
N GLU A 397 -1.31 39.97 -9.21
CA GLU A 397 -1.67 39.91 -7.78
C GLU A 397 -2.56 38.72 -7.43
N SER A 398 -3.41 38.26 -8.35
CA SER A 398 -4.38 37.19 -8.04
C SER A 398 -3.91 35.79 -8.45
N LEU A 399 -4.18 34.80 -7.59
CA LEU A 399 -3.90 33.38 -7.88
C LEU A 399 -4.63 32.88 -9.14
N LYS A 400 -5.85 33.36 -9.38
CA LYS A 400 -6.70 32.97 -10.50
C LYS A 400 -6.08 33.40 -11.85
N GLU A 401 -5.53 34.60 -11.92
CA GLU A 401 -4.85 35.10 -13.12
C GLU A 401 -3.54 34.35 -13.37
N ARG A 402 -2.75 34.11 -12.31
CA ARG A 402 -1.53 33.30 -12.40
C ARG A 402 -1.81 31.89 -12.91
N GLN A 403 -2.86 31.23 -12.43
CA GLN A 403 -3.30 29.91 -12.90
C GLN A 403 -3.78 29.94 -14.36
N SER A 404 -4.53 30.97 -14.75
CA SER A 404 -4.98 31.17 -16.14
C SER A 404 -3.81 31.34 -17.12
N VAL A 405 -2.79 32.13 -16.75
CA VAL A 405 -1.57 32.28 -17.54
C VAL A 405 -0.79 30.96 -17.60
N GLY A 406 -0.64 30.27 -16.47
CA GLY A 406 0.00 28.94 -16.42
C GLY A 406 -0.70 27.92 -17.32
N GLY A 407 -2.04 27.91 -17.31
CA GLY A 407 -2.86 27.05 -18.18
C GLY A 407 -2.65 27.35 -19.66
N ARG A 408 -2.64 28.63 -20.06
CA ARG A 408 -2.38 29.05 -21.44
C ARG A 408 -0.96 28.68 -21.90
N TYR A 409 0.04 28.90 -21.05
CA TYR A 409 1.43 28.51 -21.35
C TYR A 409 1.59 27.00 -21.53
N ALA A 410 0.99 26.20 -20.63
CA ALA A 410 1.03 24.74 -20.73
C ALA A 410 0.33 24.23 -22.00
N ALA A 411 -0.84 24.81 -22.33
CA ALA A 411 -1.55 24.49 -23.57
C ALA A 411 -0.71 24.81 -24.81
N HIS A 412 -0.05 25.97 -24.84
CA HIS A 412 0.86 26.35 -25.92
C HIS A 412 2.04 25.38 -26.06
N LYS A 413 2.72 25.05 -24.95
CA LYS A 413 3.85 24.11 -24.98
C LYS A 413 3.47 22.70 -25.40
N ASN A 414 2.27 22.24 -25.01
CA ASN A 414 1.75 20.96 -25.46
C ASN A 414 1.41 20.97 -26.96
N ALA A 415 0.86 22.07 -27.48
CA ALA A 415 0.61 22.25 -28.91
C ALA A 415 1.92 22.23 -29.72
N GLU A 416 2.94 22.97 -29.28
CA GLU A 416 4.27 23.02 -29.90
C GLU A 416 4.93 21.63 -29.94
N ARG A 417 4.88 20.89 -28.82
CA ARG A 417 5.39 19.51 -28.77
C ARG A 417 4.65 18.58 -29.72
N ALA A 418 3.33 18.67 -29.78
CA ALA A 418 2.53 17.86 -30.69
C ALA A 418 2.87 18.18 -32.15
N GLN A 419 3.01 19.45 -32.52
CA GLN A 419 3.44 19.86 -33.86
C GLN A 419 4.82 19.33 -34.21
N ASN A 420 5.82 19.53 -33.34
CA ASN A 420 7.17 19.02 -33.55
C ASN A 420 7.21 17.48 -33.70
N ALA A 421 6.41 16.75 -32.91
CA ALA A 421 6.31 15.30 -33.01
C ALA A 421 5.70 14.87 -34.36
N ILE A 422 4.69 15.59 -34.85
CA ILE A 422 4.07 15.36 -36.14
C ILE A 422 5.04 15.66 -37.29
N GLU A 423 5.74 16.80 -37.26
CA GLU A 423 6.72 17.17 -38.29
C GLU A 423 7.87 16.16 -38.39
N ASN A 424 8.41 15.73 -37.25
CA ASN A 424 9.45 14.71 -37.22
C ASN A 424 8.96 13.37 -37.76
N ALA A 425 7.72 12.98 -37.46
CA ALA A 425 7.12 11.77 -38.01
C ALA A 425 6.89 11.88 -39.52
N MET A 426 6.49 13.04 -40.05
CA MET A 426 6.38 13.25 -41.51
C MET A 426 7.74 13.10 -42.20
N LYS A 427 8.80 13.71 -41.64
CA LYS A 427 10.17 13.56 -42.17
C LYS A 427 10.60 12.09 -42.20
N ARG A 428 10.34 11.33 -41.13
CA ARG A 428 10.64 9.89 -41.07
C ARG A 428 9.86 9.11 -42.13
N LEU A 429 8.55 9.31 -42.24
CA LEU A 429 7.71 8.63 -43.24
C LEU A 429 8.14 8.95 -44.67
N SER A 430 8.47 10.22 -44.95
CA SER A 430 8.98 10.67 -46.24
C SER A 430 10.31 10.01 -46.59
N ASN A 431 11.25 9.96 -45.63
CA ASN A 431 12.56 9.33 -45.82
C ASN A 431 12.45 7.80 -46.01
N SER A 432 11.42 7.17 -45.46
CA SER A 432 11.14 5.75 -45.61
C SER A 432 10.27 5.41 -46.83
N GLY A 433 9.86 6.39 -47.65
CA GLY A 433 9.01 6.17 -48.82
C GLY A 433 7.59 5.71 -48.50
N ILE A 434 7.14 5.86 -47.25
CA ILE A 434 5.80 5.45 -46.80
C ILE A 434 4.82 6.60 -47.02
N ALA A 435 3.66 6.31 -47.61
CA ALA A 435 2.62 7.30 -47.83
C ALA A 435 2.19 7.99 -46.51
N ILE A 436 2.22 9.32 -46.52
CA ILE A 436 1.84 10.16 -45.38
C ILE A 436 0.31 10.18 -45.29
N THR A 437 -0.23 9.21 -44.55
CA THR A 437 -1.66 9.15 -44.21
C THR A 437 -1.86 9.55 -42.75
N LYS A 438 -3.06 10.05 -42.41
CA LYS A 438 -3.45 10.35 -41.02
C LYS A 438 -3.24 9.18 -40.06
N ALA A 439 -3.42 7.94 -40.55
CA ALA A 439 -3.23 6.72 -39.76
C ALA A 439 -1.75 6.42 -39.53
N ASN A 440 -0.91 6.50 -40.56
CA ASN A 440 0.53 6.30 -40.45
C ASN A 440 1.18 7.37 -39.56
N LEU A 441 0.74 8.62 -39.71
CA LEU A 441 1.25 9.73 -38.92
C LEU A 441 0.90 9.61 -37.44
N ALA A 442 -0.30 9.12 -37.10
CA ALA A 442 -0.71 8.85 -35.72
C ALA A 442 0.14 7.76 -35.07
N ARG A 443 0.37 6.68 -35.82
CA ARG A 443 1.19 5.56 -35.37
C ARG A 443 2.65 5.97 -35.17
N GLU A 444 3.21 6.75 -36.09
CA GLU A 444 4.63 7.13 -36.10
C GLU A 444 4.97 8.28 -35.13
N SER A 445 4.03 9.19 -34.88
CA SER A 445 4.22 10.32 -33.95
C SER A 445 3.80 9.99 -32.50
N GLY A 446 3.03 8.92 -32.29
CA GLY A 446 2.40 8.62 -31.00
C GLY A 446 1.28 9.60 -30.61
N ILE A 447 0.85 10.48 -31.53
CA ILE A 447 -0.20 11.48 -31.31
C ILE A 447 -1.54 10.92 -31.79
N SER A 448 -2.61 11.21 -31.04
CA SER A 448 -3.96 10.72 -31.37
C SER A 448 -4.49 11.29 -32.69
N ARG A 449 -5.31 10.50 -33.40
CA ARG A 449 -5.93 10.89 -34.69
C ARG A 449 -6.73 12.20 -34.61
N PRO A 450 -7.49 12.51 -33.54
CA PRO A 450 -8.18 13.81 -33.42
C PRO A 450 -7.22 15.00 -33.41
N THR A 451 -6.09 14.91 -32.70
CA THR A 451 -5.07 15.97 -32.66
C THR A 451 -4.40 16.11 -34.02
N ILE A 452 -4.13 15.01 -34.73
CA ILE A 452 -3.63 15.06 -36.11
C ILE A 452 -4.64 15.72 -37.04
N ASN A 453 -5.93 15.40 -36.94
CA ASN A 453 -6.97 16.05 -37.74
C ASN A 453 -7.00 17.56 -37.52
N LYS A 454 -6.84 18.02 -36.27
CA LYS A 454 -6.77 19.44 -35.91
C LYS A 454 -5.62 20.15 -36.64
N TYR A 455 -4.45 19.51 -36.75
CA TYR A 455 -3.27 20.09 -37.41
C TYR A 455 -3.14 19.71 -38.89
N TRP A 456 -3.97 18.80 -39.41
CA TRP A 456 -3.85 18.27 -40.78
C TRP A 456 -3.96 19.36 -41.84
N GLN A 457 -4.85 20.33 -41.65
CA GLN A 457 -5.05 21.45 -42.58
C GLN A 457 -3.85 22.41 -42.61
N THR A 458 -3.15 22.55 -41.49
CA THR A 458 -1.93 23.38 -41.41
C THR A 458 -0.68 22.67 -41.94
N LEU A 459 -0.72 21.34 -42.11
CA LEU A 459 0.40 20.51 -42.57
C LEU A 459 0.34 20.16 -44.07
N ALA A 460 -0.80 20.41 -44.72
CA ALA A 460 -1.04 20.10 -46.14
C ALA A 460 -0.74 21.29 -47.09
N LYS A 461 0.05 22.25 -46.62
CA LYS A 461 0.72 23.27 -47.45
C LYS A 461 2.19 22.88 -47.56
#